data_AF-A0A9E0JWT1-F1
#
_entry.id   AF-A0A9E0JWT1-F1
#
_cell.length_a   1.000
_cell.length_b   1.000
_cell.length_c   1.000
_cell.angle_alpha   90.00
_cell.angle_beta   90.00
_cell.angle_gamma   90.00
#
_symmetry.space_group_name_H-M   'P 1'
#
loop_
_entity.id
_entity.type
_entity.pdbx_description
1 polymer ?
#
loop_
_entity_poly.entity_id
_entity_poly.type
_entity_poly.pdbx_seq_one_letter_code
_entity_poly.pdbx_strand_id
1 'polypeptide(L)' 'MSGKKDKSTWEAFTFVSGLGLTVVIEIAVGIFIGNFVDKYFDSTPIGTTVGIILGIVIGIWSVYKKIINY' A
#
# COMPACT_ATOMS: atom_id res chain seq x y z
N MET A 1 -41.10 2.27 10.50
CA MET A 1 -39.74 2.19 11.07
C MET A 1 -38.75 2.40 9.93
N SER A 2 -37.99 3.51 9.96
CA SER A 2 -37.23 4.02 8.82
C SER A 2 -36.00 3.14 8.51
N GLY A 3 -35.93 2.60 7.30
CA GLY A 3 -34.80 1.83 6.79
C GLY A 3 -33.60 2.73 6.46
N LYS A 4 -32.69 2.91 7.43
CA LYS A 4 -31.34 3.41 7.17
C LYS A 4 -30.49 2.28 6.59
N LYS A 5 -30.74 1.92 5.32
CA LYS A 5 -30.03 0.86 4.60
C LYS A 5 -28.70 1.35 4.03
N ASP A 6 -27.62 0.72 4.49
CA ASP A 6 -26.53 0.16 3.69
C ASP A 6 -25.48 1.08 3.03
N LYS A 7 -25.66 2.42 2.99
CA LYS A 7 -24.64 3.31 2.41
C LYS A 7 -23.31 3.33 3.17
N SER A 8 -23.37 3.33 4.51
CA SER A 8 -22.18 3.42 5.37
C SER A 8 -21.25 2.20 5.25
N THR A 9 -21.81 0.98 5.10
CA THR A 9 -20.99 -0.23 4.96
C THR A 9 -20.29 -0.29 3.61
N TRP A 10 -20.98 0.10 2.53
CA TRP A 10 -20.38 0.17 1.19
C TRP A 10 -19.31 1.26 1.08
N GLU A 11 -19.55 2.41 1.71
CA GLU A 11 -18.57 3.51 1.80
C GLU A 11 -17.33 3.08 2.59
N ALA A 12 -17.51 2.43 3.74
CA ALA A 12 -16.41 1.89 4.53
C ALA A 12 -15.60 0.83 3.76
N PHE A 13 -16.28 -0.03 3.01
CA PHE A 13 -15.62 -1.05 2.19
C PHE A 13 -14.79 -0.43 1.07
N THR A 14 -15.35 0.57 0.38
CA THR A 14 -14.65 1.32 -0.68
C THR A 14 -13.44 2.06 -0.11
N PHE A 15 -13.60 2.67 1.07
CA PHE A 15 -12.52 3.38 1.77
C PHE A 15 -11.37 2.43 2.14
N VAL A 16 -11.66 1.33 2.84
CA VAL A 16 -10.66 0.31 3.21
C VAL A 16 -10.00 -0.30 1.98
N SER A 17 -10.77 -0.59 0.93
CA SER A 17 -10.24 -1.13 -0.33
C SER A 17 -9.26 -0.15 -0.98
N GLY A 18 -9.60 1.15 -1.01
CA GLY A 18 -8.72 2.19 -1.54
C GLY A 18 -7.43 2.37 -0.74
N LEU A 19 -7.48 2.22 0.59
CA LEU A 19 -6.29 2.21 1.44
C LEU A 19 -5.41 0.99 1.15
N GLY A 20 -5.99 -0.21 1.10
CA GLY A 20 -5.25 -1.43 0.77
C GLY A 20 -4.60 -1.36 -0.61
N LEU A 21 -5.32 -0.83 -1.61
CA LEU A 21 -4.78 -0.64 -2.97
C LEU A 21 -3.58 0.31 -2.97
N THR A 22 -3.64 1.39 -2.17
CA THR A 22 -2.54 2.35 -2.03
C THR A 22 -1.28 1.65 -1.52
N VAL A 23 -1.42 0.81 -0.48
CA VAL A 23 -0.29 0.03 0.08
C VAL A 23 0.28 -0.93 -0.96
N VAL A 24 -0.56 -1.66 -1.67
CA VAL A 24 -0.11 -2.61 -2.70
C VAL A 24 0.65 -1.90 -3.82
N ILE A 25 0.19 -0.73 -4.25
CA ILE A 25 0.88 0.08 -5.27
C ILE A 25 2.26 0.50 -4.77
N GLU A 26 2.37 1.00 -3.54
CA GLU A 26 3.65 1.43 -2.98
C GLU A 26 4.64 0.27 -2.82
N ILE A 27 4.16 -0.91 -2.40
CA ILE A 27 4.96 -2.14 -2.36
C ILE A 27 5.41 -2.54 -3.78
N ALA A 28 4.52 -2.51 -4.77
CA ALA A 28 4.84 -2.86 -6.15
C ALA A 28 5.93 -1.92 -6.74
N VAL A 29 5.85 -0.62 -6.44
CA VAL A 29 6.88 0.35 -6.82
C VAL A 29 8.21 0.03 -6.13
N GLY A 30 8.19 -0.27 -4.83
CA GLY A 30 9.38 -0.68 -4.08
C GLY A 30 10.03 -1.95 -4.62
N ILE A 31 9.23 -2.95 -4.99
CA ILE A 31 9.68 -4.19 -5.66
C ILE A 31 10.30 -3.87 -7.01
N PHE A 32 9.69 -3.00 -7.82
CA PHE A 32 10.19 -2.68 -9.15
C PHE A 32 11.55 -1.98 -9.08
N ILE A 33 11.69 -1.00 -8.19
CA ILE A 33 12.96 -0.30 -7.94
C ILE A 33 13.99 -1.27 -7.37
N GLY A 34 13.60 -2.09 -6.39
CA GLY A 34 14.48 -3.08 -5.76
C GLY A 34 15.01 -4.12 -6.74
N ASN A 35 14.17 -4.62 -7.65
CA ASN A 35 14.58 -5.53 -8.72
C ASN A 35 15.52 -4.87 -9.73
N PHE A 36 15.32 -3.58 -10.02
CA PHE A 36 16.21 -2.84 -10.92
C PHE A 36 17.60 -2.68 -10.28
N VAL A 37 17.65 -2.36 -8.98
CA VAL A 37 18.90 -2.30 -8.21
C VAL A 37 19.58 -3.67 -8.14
N ASP A 38 18.82 -4.73 -7.85
CA ASP A 38 19.35 -6.10 -7.80
C ASP A 38 20.02 -6.53 -9.10
N LYS A 39 19.40 -6.19 -10.25
CA LYS A 39 19.99 -6.46 -11.58
C LYS A 39 21.24 -5.65 -11.86
N TYR A 40 21.34 -4.44 -11.33
CA TYR A 40 22.51 -3.59 -11.54
C TYR A 40 23.71 -4.05 -10.71
N PHE A 41 23.46 -4.51 -9.48
CA PHE A 41 24.50 -4.93 -8.53
C PHE A 41 24.73 -6.45 -8.47
N ASP A 42 24.10 -7.24 -9.36
CA ASP A 42 24.10 -8.71 -9.34
C ASP A 42 23.74 -9.31 -7.95
N SER A 43 23.02 -8.54 -7.14
CA SER A 43 22.78 -8.78 -5.71
C SER A 43 21.42 -9.43 -5.43
N THR A 44 20.85 -10.12 -6.42
CA THR A 44 19.50 -10.69 -6.32
C THR A 44 19.42 -11.68 -5.14
N PRO A 45 18.51 -11.50 -4.15
CA PRO A 45 17.35 -10.62 -4.10
C PRO A 45 17.39 -9.57 -2.97
N ILE A 46 18.55 -8.98 -2.66
CA ILE A 46 18.75 -8.13 -1.48
C ILE A 46 18.00 -6.79 -1.63
N GLY A 47 18.19 -6.10 -2.75
CA GLY A 47 17.54 -4.84 -3.11
C GLY A 47 16.02 -4.98 -3.25
N THR A 48 15.52 -6.09 -3.78
CA THR A 48 14.09 -6.40 -3.83
C THR A 48 13.52 -6.60 -2.43
N THR A 49 14.23 -7.31 -1.55
CA THR A 49 13.80 -7.52 -0.16
C THR A 49 13.72 -6.20 0.60
N VAL A 50 14.75 -5.36 0.48
CA VAL A 50 14.76 -4.01 1.09
C VAL A 50 13.66 -3.14 0.48
N GLY A 51 13.47 -3.20 -0.84
CA GLY A 51 12.41 -2.49 -1.54
C GLY A 51 11.01 -2.86 -1.07
N ILE A 52 10.75 -4.14 -0.79
CA ILE A 52 9.47 -4.61 -0.20
C ILE A 52 9.29 -4.03 1.20
N ILE A 53 10.30 -4.14 2.07
CA ILE A 53 10.21 -3.64 3.45
C ILE A 53 9.96 -2.13 3.44
N LEU A 54 10.69 -1.38 2.62
CA LEU A 54 10.49 0.06 2.47
C LEU A 54 9.09 0.36 1.92
N GLY A 55 8.64 -0.35 0.88
CA GLY A 55 7.31 -0.18 0.31
C GLY A 55 6.19 -0.45 1.31
N ILE A 56 6.34 -1.44 2.19
CA ILE A 56 5.39 -1.72 3.29
C ILE A 56 5.39 -0.57 4.30
N VAL A 57 6.56 -0.11 4.74
CA VAL A 57 6.68 0.97 5.74
C VAL A 57 6.08 2.27 5.21
N ILE A 58 6.39 2.63 3.97
CA ILE A 58 5.84 3.83 3.32
C ILE A 58 4.32 3.66 3.12
N GLY A 59 3.86 2.48 2.68
CA GLY A 59 2.43 2.20 2.48
C GLY A 59 1.61 2.37 3.75
N ILE A 60 2.10 1.80 4.86
CA ILE A 60 1.45 1.94 6.17
C ILE A 60 1.47 3.40 6.61
N TRP A 61 2.59 4.11 6.42
CA TRP A 61 2.69 5.54 6.74
C TRP A 61 1.72 6.40 5.92
N SER A 62 1.58 6.10 4.63
CA SER A 62 0.68 6.76 3.68
C SER A 62 -0.78 6.57 4.11
N VAL A 63 -1.17 5.35 4.47
CA VAL A 63 -2.50 5.05 5.03
C VAL A 63 -2.72 5.76 6.36
N TYR A 64 -1.77 5.70 7.29
CA TYR A 64 -1.87 6.38 8.58
C TYR A 64 -2.08 7.89 8.40
N LYS A 65 -1.28 8.51 7.53
CA LYS A 65 -1.39 9.93 7.19
C LYS A 65 -2.73 10.25 6.53
N LYS A 66 -3.24 9.35 5.69
CA LYS A 66 -4.54 9.53 5.04
C LYS A 66 -5.71 9.40 6.02
N ILE A 67 -5.58 8.59 7.07
CA ILE A 67 -6.62 8.47 8.11
C ILE A 67 -6.59 9.66 9.06
N ILE A 68 -5.41 10.11 9.50
CA ILE A 68 -5.31 11.23 10.47
C ILE A 68 -5.64 12.58 9.85
N ASN A 69 -5.51 12.71 8.54
CA ASN A 69 -5.68 13.94 7.78
C ASN A 69 -7.00 13.96 6.97
N TYR A 70 -7.91 13.02 7.28
CA TYR A 70 -9.27 12.88 6.75
C TYR A 70 -10.28 13.17 7.86
#